data_AF-A0A258IF99-F1
#
_entry.id   AF-A0A258IF99-F1
#
_cell.length_a   1.000
_cell.length_b   1.000
_cell.length_c   1.000
_cell.angle_alpha   90.00
_cell.angle_beta   90.00
_cell.angle_gamma   90.00
#
_symmetry.space_group_name_H-M   'P 1'
#
loop_
_entity.id
_entity.type
_entity.pdbx_description
1 polymer ?
#
loop_
_entity_poly.entity_id
_entity_poly.type
_entity_poly.pdbx_seq_one_letter_code
_entity_poly.pdbx_strand_id
1 'polypeptide(L)' 'MAGKTITRADLCEAVYQQVGLSRTESAALVELVLSEIADCLAKGETVKLSSFGSFVVR' A
#
# COMPACT_ATOMS: atom_id res chain seq x y z
N MET A 1 21.60 2.50 -1.00
CA MET A 1 20.75 1.92 0.06
C MET A 1 20.43 0.49 -0.34
N ALA A 2 21.29 -0.47 -0.02
CA ALA A 2 21.06 -1.87 -0.32
C ALA A 2 20.32 -2.53 0.86
N GLY A 3 19.18 -3.17 0.57
CA GLY A 3 18.84 -4.46 1.18
C GLY A 3 17.94 -4.54 2.41
N LYS A 4 17.13 -3.53 2.78
CA LYS A 4 16.02 -3.79 3.72
C LYS A 4 14.77 -4.17 2.93
N THR A 5 14.33 -5.42 3.06
CA THR A 5 13.01 -5.85 2.60
C THR A 5 11.97 -5.09 3.39
N ILE A 6 11.18 -4.25 2.71
CA ILE A 6 10.06 -3.55 3.33
C ILE A 6 8.89 -4.52 3.39
N THR A 7 8.39 -4.74 4.60
CA THR A 7 7.24 -5.60 4.86
C THR A 7 5.97 -4.77 5.04
N ARG A 8 4.80 -5.42 5.03
CA ARG A 8 3.54 -4.76 5.41
C ARG A 8 3.61 -4.18 6.82
N ALA A 9 4.28 -4.85 7.75
CA ALA A 9 4.47 -4.33 9.11
C ALA A 9 5.26 -3.03 9.14
N ASP A 10 6.30 -2.88 8.29
CA ASP A 10 7.05 -1.63 8.17
C ASP A 10 6.16 -0.49 7.63
N LEU A 11 5.27 -0.78 6.67
CA LEU A 11 4.30 0.19 6.15
C LEU A 11 3.27 0.60 7.21
N CYS A 12 2.74 -0.35 7.97
CA CYS A 12 1.80 -0.07 9.07
C CYS A 12 2.45 0.81 10.15
N GLU A 13 3.70 0.52 10.52
CA GLU A 13 4.43 1.35 11.47
C GLU A 13 4.66 2.77 10.91
N ALA A 14 5.02 2.91 9.64
CA ALA A 14 5.19 4.21 9.02
C ALA A 14 3.89 5.04 9.04
N VAL A 15 2.74 4.43 8.75
CA VAL A 15 1.42 5.09 8.82
C VAL A 15 1.08 5.47 10.26
N TYR A 16 1.29 4.56 11.21
CA TYR A 16 1.09 4.81 12.64
C TYR A 16 1.86 6.05 13.11
N GLN A 17 3.14 6.15 12.74
CA GLN A 17 4.02 7.27 13.14
C GLN A 17 3.66 8.59 12.44
N GLN A 18 3.18 8.54 11.19
CA GLN A 18 2.91 9.75 10.38
C GLN A 18 1.52 10.34 10.60
N VAL A 19 0.51 9.50 10.85
CA VAL A 19 -0.91 9.90 10.82
C VAL A 19 -1.54 9.91 12.23
N GLY A 20 -0.88 9.32 13.23
CA GLY A 20 -1.35 9.33 14.63
C GLY A 20 -2.56 8.42 14.90
N LEU A 21 -2.85 7.50 13.98
CA LEU A 21 -3.86 6.45 14.15
C LEU A 21 -3.41 5.41 15.19
N SER A 22 -4.30 4.54 15.63
CA SER A 22 -3.88 3.32 16.35
C SER A 22 -3.16 2.34 15.42
N ARG A 23 -2.44 1.38 16.00
CA ARG A 23 -1.78 0.30 15.24
C ARG A 23 -2.78 -0.51 14.43
N THR A 24 -3.96 -0.78 14.99
CA THR A 24 -5.03 -1.53 14.35
C THR A 24 -5.61 -0.78 13.15
N GLU A 25 -5.90 0.51 13.31
CA GLU A 25 -6.40 1.35 12.21
C GLU A 25 -5.36 1.53 11.11
N SER A 26 -4.09 1.69 11.48
CA SER A 26 -2.98 1.78 10.52
C SER A 26 -2.85 0.50 9.70
N ALA A 27 -2.96 -0.67 10.33
CA ALA A 27 -2.96 -1.95 9.64
C ALA A 27 -4.16 -2.12 8.71
N ALA A 28 -5.36 -1.73 9.17
CA ALA A 28 -6.57 -1.76 8.35
C ALA A 28 -6.45 -0.86 7.11
N LEU A 29 -5.87 0.34 7.26
CA LEU A 29 -5.68 1.28 6.16
C LEU A 29 -4.69 0.76 5.11
N VAL A 30 -3.56 0.20 5.54
CA VAL A 30 -2.57 -0.40 4.61
C VAL A 30 -3.19 -1.57 3.85
N GLU A 31 -3.94 -2.43 4.53
CA GLU A 31 -4.60 -3.56 3.88
C GLU A 31 -5.65 -3.10 2.87
N LEU A 32 -6.47 -2.11 3.23
CA LEU A 32 -7.48 -1.54 2.34
C LEU A 32 -6.88 -0.99 1.05
N VAL A 33 -5.78 -0.23 1.15
CA VAL A 33 -5.11 0.33 -0.03
C VAL A 33 -4.55 -0.79 -0.93
N LEU A 34 -3.90 -1.80 -0.34
CA LEU A 34 -3.33 -2.90 -1.12
C LEU A 34 -4.42 -3.77 -1.76
N SER A 35 -5.54 -3.98 -1.07
CA SER A 35 -6.70 -4.71 -1.61
C SER A 35 -7.30 -3.95 -2.80
N GLU A 36 -7.54 -2.65 -2.66
CA GLU A 36 -8.14 -1.85 -3.74
C GLU A 36 -7.27 -1.87 -5.02
N ILE A 37 -5.95 -1.74 -4.86
CA ILE A 37 -5.01 -1.85 -5.98
C ILE A 37 -5.11 -3.24 -6.63
N ALA A 38 -5.11 -4.31 -5.83
CA ALA A 38 -5.19 -5.68 -6.33
C ALA A 38 -6.53 -5.95 -7.04
N ASP A 39 -7.64 -5.47 -6.49
CA ASP A 39 -8.98 -5.66 -7.02
C ASP A 39 -9.17 -4.91 -8.35
N CYS A 40 -8.68 -3.67 -8.46
CA CYS A 40 -8.66 -2.95 -9.74
C CYS A 40 -7.83 -3.70 -10.80
N LEU A 41 -6.63 -4.16 -10.44
CA LEU A 41 -5.79 -4.91 -11.37
C LEU A 41 -6.43 -6.24 -11.79
N ALA A 42 -7.07 -6.96 -10.86
CA ALA A 42 -7.77 -8.20 -11.15
C ALA A 42 -8.94 -8.02 -12.14
N LYS A 43 -9.56 -6.84 -12.16
CA LYS A 43 -10.59 -6.45 -13.15
C LYS A 43 -9.99 -6.07 -14.52
N GLY A 44 -8.67 -6.05 -14.66
CA GLY A 44 -7.97 -5.60 -15.86
C GLY A 44 -7.86 -4.07 -15.97
N GLU A 45 -8.19 -3.34 -14.91
CA GLU A 45 -8.11 -1.89 -14.89
C GLU A 45 -6.67 -1.42 -14.65
N THR A 46 -6.33 -0.26 -15.21
CA THR A 46 -5.02 0.38 -14.96
C THR A 46 -5.09 1.20 -13.68
N VAL A 47 -4.18 0.92 -12.73
CA VAL A 47 -4.04 1.72 -11.50
C VAL A 47 -2.93 2.74 -11.70
N LYS A 48 -3.25 4.04 -11.59
CA LYS A 48 -2.27 5.14 -11.67
C LYS A 48 -2.12 5.80 -10.31
N LEU A 49 -0.89 5.77 -9.77
CA LEU A 49 -0.50 6.49 -8.57
C LEU A 49 0.45 7.63 -8.96
N SER A 50 -0.05 8.85 -8.89
CA SER A 50 0.71 10.06 -9.23
C SER A 50 2.02 10.13 -8.44
N SER A 51 3.11 10.48 -9.13
CA SER A 51 4.47 10.54 -8.55
C SER A 51 5.03 9.22 -8.01
N PHE A 52 4.35 8.09 -8.27
CA PHE A 52 4.82 6.76 -7.88
C PHE A 52 4.95 5.82 -9.09
N GLY A 53 3.86 5.61 -9.84
CA GLY A 53 3.90 4.71 -10.99
C GLY A 53 2.53 4.35 -11.56
N SER A 54 2.54 3.52 -12.59
CA SER A 54 1.33 2.95 -13.20
C SER A 54 1.46 1.43 -13.23
N PHE A 55 0.40 0.75 -12.79
CA PHE A 55 0.31 -0.70 -12.70
C PHE A 55 -0.71 -1.18 -13.73
N VAL A 56 -0.32 -2.19 -14.51
CA VAL A 56 -1.15 -2.79 -15.57
C VAL A 56 -0.96 -4.30 -15.55
N VAL A 57 -2.03 -5.04 -15.83
CA VAL A 57 -1.99 -6.50 -16.05
C VAL A 57 -1.72 -6.76 -17.54
N ARG A 58 -0.85 -7.72 -17.84
CA ARG A 58 -0.40 -8.07 -19.18
C ARG A 58 -0.20 -9.57 -19.32
#